data_AF-A0A1C7FGE9-F1
#
_entry.id   AF-A0A1C7FGE9-F1
#
_cell.length_a   1.000
_cell.length_b   1.000
_cell.length_c   1.000
_cell.angle_alpha   90.00
_cell.angle_beta   90.00
_cell.angle_gamma   90.00
#
_symmetry.space_group_name_H-M   'P 1'
#
loop_
_entity.id
_entity.type
_entity.pdbx_description
1 polymer ?
#
loop_
_entity_poly.entity_id
_entity_poly.type
_entity_poly.pdbx_seq_one_letter_code
_entity_poly.pdbx_strand_id
1 'polypeptide(L)'
;MNKCCTAISVLLVSGFTSFCYAESDLVVFEFSPISSEQYQALVQNKVAYAQPKLVEIKDSKSAYAMLGKRINVTQEPVENADWIRETLNIYNTKGESLYQLEDFETCGFEAFYPQEQLLSFVCGHESDWLVSTLTGEEIEENPQDRETSPDGRHRISGYYNGQESSAFLQSYDEGQWRTPEVTIRLSPTVELKPEQEPYRQEWLFALMGEKHWLSNDRWIFYSHSYDQYFDMRMVDTQHD
;
A
#
# COMPACT_ATOMS: atom_id res chain seq x y z
N MET A 1 10.61 -27.78 15.70
CA MET A 1 11.30 -27.77 17.02
C MET A 1 12.60 -26.98 16.88
N ASN A 2 12.58 -25.71 17.25
CA ASN A 2 13.72 -24.79 17.10
C ASN A 2 14.78 -25.09 18.15
N LYS A 3 16.04 -25.29 17.70
CA LYS A 3 17.21 -25.30 18.58
C LYS A 3 17.91 -23.96 18.48
N CYS A 4 17.63 -23.06 19.43
CA CYS A 4 18.56 -21.99 19.77
C CYS A 4 19.82 -22.63 20.38
N CYS A 5 20.95 -22.53 19.69
CA CYS A 5 22.26 -22.81 20.28
C CYS A 5 22.69 -21.61 21.13
N THR A 6 22.70 -21.78 22.45
CA THR A 6 23.30 -20.85 23.39
C THR A 6 24.82 -21.03 23.37
N ALA A 7 25.56 -20.01 22.93
CA ALA A 7 26.98 -19.88 23.25
C ALA A 7 27.15 -18.65 24.15
N ILE A 8 27.50 -18.89 25.42
CA ILE A 8 27.87 -17.86 26.38
C ILE A 8 29.34 -17.52 26.13
N SER A 9 29.62 -16.28 25.73
CA SER A 9 30.95 -15.67 25.85
C SER A 9 30.85 -14.20 26.26
N VAL A 10 31.57 -13.92 27.33
CA VAL A 10 31.88 -12.70 28.08
C VAL A 10 31.92 -11.37 27.28
N LEU A 11 31.07 -10.44 27.71
CA LEU A 11 31.18 -8.95 27.75
C LEU A 11 32.19 -8.24 26.83
N LEU A 12 31.65 -7.61 25.79
CA LEU A 12 31.98 -6.24 25.36
C LEU A 12 30.66 -5.50 25.17
N VAL A 13 30.39 -4.49 26.00
CA VAL A 13 29.20 -3.63 25.89
C VAL A 13 29.42 -2.67 24.73
N SER A 14 29.10 -3.14 23.52
CA SER A 14 28.74 -2.27 22.39
C SER A 14 27.25 -2.50 22.15
N GLY A 15 26.45 -1.47 22.44
CA GLY A 15 25.02 -1.47 22.15
C GLY A 15 24.78 -1.39 20.64
N PHE A 16 25.03 -2.48 19.94
CA PHE A 16 24.41 -2.73 18.65
C PHE A 16 23.04 -3.31 18.94
N THR A 17 22.01 -2.48 18.90
CA THR A 17 20.66 -2.98 18.64
C THR A 17 20.71 -3.59 17.24
N SER A 18 20.97 -4.88 17.17
CA SER A 18 20.78 -5.66 15.96
C SER A 18 19.30 -5.59 15.68
N PHE A 19 18.90 -4.71 14.76
CA PHE A 19 17.61 -4.85 14.09
C PHE A 19 17.73 -6.17 13.34
N CYS A 20 17.24 -7.25 13.94
CA CYS A 20 16.78 -8.37 13.15
C CYS A 20 15.68 -7.78 12.27
N TYR A 21 16.01 -7.50 11.01
CA TYR A 21 14.99 -7.50 9.97
C TYR A 21 14.36 -8.88 10.08
N ALA A 22 13.15 -8.94 10.64
CA ALA A 22 12.33 -10.13 10.53
C ALA A 22 12.27 -10.43 9.02
N GLU A 23 12.73 -11.60 8.64
CA GLU A 23 12.55 -12.15 7.30
C GLU A 23 11.05 -12.00 7.01
N SER A 24 10.70 -11.22 5.98
CA SER A 24 9.29 -10.97 5.68
C SER A 24 8.65 -12.31 5.36
N ASP A 25 7.62 -12.69 6.11
CA ASP A 25 6.89 -13.94 5.86
C ASP A 25 6.45 -13.97 4.39
N LEU A 26 6.96 -14.95 3.65
CA LEU A 26 6.56 -15.18 2.26
C LEU A 26 5.08 -15.57 2.25
N VAL A 27 4.25 -14.77 1.59
CA VAL A 27 2.83 -15.06 1.42
C VAL A 27 2.60 -15.61 0.03
N VAL A 28 1.96 -16.77 -0.07
CA VAL A 28 1.60 -17.37 -1.36
C VAL A 28 0.13 -17.13 -1.64
N PHE A 29 -0.17 -16.69 -2.86
CA PHE A 29 -1.52 -16.63 -3.38
C PHE A 29 -1.72 -17.57 -4.54
N GLU A 30 -2.84 -18.28 -4.49
CA GLU A 30 -3.37 -19.05 -5.59
C GLU A 30 -4.53 -18.33 -6.24
N PHE A 31 -4.55 -18.29 -7.57
CA PHE A 31 -5.66 -17.75 -8.33
C PHE A 31 -6.27 -18.77 -9.27
N SER A 32 -7.57 -18.63 -9.52
CA SER A 32 -8.32 -19.39 -10.52
C SER A 32 -9.21 -18.45 -11.32
N PRO A 33 -9.25 -18.55 -12.67
CA PRO A 33 -10.27 -17.86 -13.44
C PRO A 33 -11.66 -18.43 -13.08
N ILE A 34 -12.65 -17.55 -12.98
CA ILE A 34 -14.04 -17.91 -12.69
C ILE A 34 -14.97 -17.30 -13.74
N SER A 35 -16.13 -17.90 -13.98
CA SER A 35 -17.10 -17.32 -14.91
C SER A 35 -17.77 -16.09 -14.31
N SER A 36 -18.38 -15.26 -15.16
CA SER A 36 -19.19 -14.11 -14.72
C SER A 36 -20.34 -14.54 -13.81
N GLU A 37 -21.02 -15.66 -14.13
CA GLU A 37 -22.10 -16.21 -13.30
C GLU A 37 -21.59 -16.62 -11.91
N GLN A 38 -20.42 -17.26 -11.86
CA GLN A 38 -19.80 -17.64 -10.59
C GLN A 38 -19.38 -16.41 -9.78
N TYR A 39 -18.79 -15.40 -10.42
CA TYR A 39 -18.46 -14.12 -9.77
C TYR A 39 -19.71 -13.49 -9.14
N GLN A 40 -20.79 -13.34 -9.92
CA GLN A 40 -22.04 -12.75 -9.43
C GLN A 40 -22.65 -13.56 -8.27
N ALA A 41 -22.63 -14.89 -8.35
CA ALA A 41 -23.09 -15.74 -7.26
C ALA A 41 -22.26 -15.54 -5.99
N LEU A 42 -20.93 -15.39 -6.08
CA LEU A 42 -20.07 -15.13 -4.93
C LEU A 42 -20.33 -13.74 -4.34
N VAL A 43 -20.50 -12.71 -5.18
CA VAL A 43 -20.85 -11.35 -4.72
C VAL A 43 -22.19 -11.33 -3.97
N GLN A 44 -23.20 -12.03 -4.48
CA GLN A 44 -24.52 -12.08 -3.84
C GLN A 44 -24.51 -12.82 -2.50
N ASN A 45 -23.63 -13.81 -2.34
CA ASN A 45 -23.56 -14.65 -1.15
C ASN A 45 -22.45 -14.22 -0.16
N LYS A 46 -21.69 -13.16 -0.46
CA LYS A 46 -20.61 -12.71 0.43
C LYS A 46 -21.17 -12.25 1.76
N VAL A 47 -20.43 -12.53 2.84
CA VAL A 47 -20.78 -12.01 4.17
C VAL A 47 -20.49 -10.52 4.17
N ALA A 48 -21.51 -9.70 4.42
CA ALA A 48 -21.33 -8.27 4.56
C ALA A 48 -20.56 -7.98 5.86
N TYR A 49 -19.58 -7.09 5.77
CA TYR A 49 -18.83 -6.58 6.92
C TYR A 49 -18.52 -5.11 6.70
N ALA A 50 -18.22 -4.40 7.79
CA ALA A 50 -17.92 -2.98 7.75
C ALA A 50 -16.47 -2.75 7.34
N GLN A 51 -16.26 -1.94 6.31
CA GLN A 51 -14.93 -1.43 6.00
C GLN A 51 -14.48 -0.47 7.12
N PRO A 52 -13.21 -0.51 7.55
CA PRO A 52 -12.66 0.48 8.46
C PRO A 52 -12.86 1.89 7.89
N LYS A 53 -13.27 2.83 8.75
CA LYS A 53 -13.43 4.22 8.33
C LYS A 53 -12.04 4.84 8.16
N LEU A 54 -11.72 5.24 6.93
CA LEU A 54 -10.57 6.10 6.66
C LEU A 54 -10.79 7.46 7.32
N VAL A 55 -9.81 7.91 8.10
CA VAL A 55 -9.83 9.27 8.68
C VAL A 55 -9.02 10.17 7.79
N GLU A 56 -9.62 11.27 7.38
CA GLU A 56 -8.99 12.30 6.55
C GLU A 56 -9.12 13.65 7.25
N ILE A 57 -8.02 14.40 7.29
CA ILE A 57 -7.97 15.78 7.78
C ILE A 57 -7.76 16.70 6.58
N LYS A 58 -8.84 17.33 6.12
CA LYS A 58 -8.86 18.21 4.93
C LYS A 58 -8.48 19.67 5.22
N ASP A 59 -8.34 20.04 6.49
CA ASP A 59 -7.86 21.35 6.89
C ASP A 59 -6.34 21.32 7.10
N SER A 60 -5.59 22.00 6.24
CA SER A 60 -4.13 22.02 6.26
C SER A 60 -3.57 22.53 7.59
N LYS A 61 -4.21 23.54 8.19
CA LYS A 61 -3.78 24.08 9.48
C LYS A 61 -3.87 23.04 10.60
N SER A 62 -4.96 22.27 10.64
CA SER A 62 -5.15 21.18 11.61
C SER A 62 -4.15 20.04 11.35
N ALA A 63 -3.93 19.66 10.08
CA ALA A 63 -2.94 18.66 9.72
C ALA A 63 -1.52 19.07 10.15
N TYR A 64 -1.10 20.29 9.83
CA TYR A 64 0.23 20.80 10.20
C TYR A 64 0.38 20.95 11.71
N ALA A 65 -0.68 21.31 12.44
CA ALA A 65 -0.67 21.31 13.91
C ALA A 65 -0.45 19.89 14.49
N MET A 66 -1.05 18.86 13.88
CA MET A 66 -0.86 17.46 14.29
C MET A 66 0.55 16.95 13.99
N LEU A 67 1.12 17.34 12.85
CA LEU A 67 2.49 16.98 12.47
C LEU A 67 3.54 17.78 13.26
N GLY A 68 3.18 18.99 13.73
CA GLY A 68 4.03 19.85 14.54
C GLY A 68 5.32 20.21 13.81
N LYS A 69 6.47 20.04 14.47
CA LYS A 69 7.79 20.35 13.91
C LYS A 69 8.23 19.42 12.78
N ARG A 70 7.47 18.35 12.48
CA ARG A 70 7.77 17.41 11.40
C ARG A 70 7.41 17.95 10.02
N ILE A 71 6.74 19.09 9.94
CA ILE A 71 6.39 19.73 8.69
C ILE A 71 6.60 21.23 8.77
N ASN A 72 7.07 21.82 7.69
CA ASN A 72 7.17 23.26 7.55
C ASN A 72 7.05 23.66 6.07
N VAL A 73 6.42 24.80 5.81
CA VAL A 73 6.46 25.44 4.48
C VAL A 73 7.30 26.70 4.62
N THR A 74 8.43 26.75 3.91
CA THR A 74 9.28 27.94 3.82
C THR A 74 8.92 28.74 2.60
N GLN A 75 9.10 30.06 2.68
CA GLN A 75 8.79 31.00 1.61
C GLN A 75 10.03 31.83 1.30
N GLU A 76 10.46 31.83 0.04
CA GLU A 76 11.62 32.59 -0.41
C GLU A 76 11.25 33.46 -1.62
N PRO A 77 11.60 34.77 -1.62
CA PRO A 77 11.37 35.63 -2.78
C PRO A 77 12.31 35.21 -3.92
N VAL A 78 11.79 35.13 -5.14
CA VAL A 78 12.59 34.78 -6.31
C VAL A 78 13.26 36.03 -6.88
N GLU A 79 14.58 35.97 -7.06
CA GLU A 79 15.34 37.12 -7.58
C GLU A 79 14.84 37.52 -8.97
N ASN A 80 14.56 38.81 -9.16
CA ASN A 80 14.05 39.38 -10.41
C ASN A 80 12.67 38.85 -10.85
N ALA A 81 11.84 38.36 -9.92
CA ALA A 81 10.46 37.98 -10.18
C ALA A 81 9.49 38.43 -9.07
N ASP A 82 8.23 38.68 -9.43
CA ASP A 82 7.19 39.13 -8.48
C ASP A 82 6.45 37.98 -7.79
N TRP A 83 7.09 36.81 -7.63
CA TRP A 83 6.49 35.64 -6.99
C TRP A 83 7.38 35.04 -5.90
N ILE A 84 6.75 34.27 -5.02
CA ILE A 84 7.37 33.62 -3.85
C ILE A 84 7.43 32.13 -4.15
N ARG A 85 8.61 31.54 -3.98
CA ARG A 85 8.78 30.09 -3.98
C ARG A 85 8.40 29.55 -2.62
N GLU A 86 7.53 28.56 -2.61
CA GLU A 86 7.22 27.77 -1.43
C GLU A 86 7.97 26.45 -1.46
N THR A 87 8.54 26.06 -0.33
CA THR A 87 9.18 24.75 -0.18
C THR A 87 8.52 24.00 0.97
N LEU A 88 7.92 22.85 0.68
CA LEU A 88 7.43 21.94 1.70
C LEU A 88 8.61 21.11 2.22
N ASN A 89 8.81 21.13 3.53
CA ASN A 89 9.84 20.39 4.22
C ASN A 89 9.19 19.37 5.17
N ILE A 90 9.64 18.12 5.08
CA ILE A 90 9.23 17.04 5.98
C ILE A 90 10.43 16.58 6.78
N TYR A 91 10.26 16.46 8.10
CA TYR A 91 11.30 16.05 9.03
C TYR A 91 10.88 14.81 9.81
N ASN A 92 11.87 13.99 10.16
CA ASN A 92 11.63 12.88 11.10
C ASN A 92 11.48 13.40 12.54
N THR A 93 11.24 12.48 13.48
CA THR A 93 11.06 12.83 14.90
C THR A 93 12.32 13.40 15.57
N LYS A 94 13.50 13.27 14.96
CA LYS A 94 14.76 13.86 15.42
C LYS A 94 15.01 15.25 14.83
N GLY A 95 14.17 15.70 13.89
CA GLY A 95 14.32 16.97 13.18
C GLY A 95 15.27 16.90 11.98
N GLU A 96 15.64 15.70 11.53
CA GLU A 96 16.42 15.51 10.31
C GLU A 96 15.50 15.61 9.08
N SER A 97 15.97 16.28 8.03
CA SER A 97 15.22 16.43 6.78
C SER A 97 15.02 15.07 6.13
N LEU A 98 13.77 14.67 5.93
CA LEU A 98 13.39 13.48 5.16
C LEU A 98 13.16 13.84 3.69
N TYR A 99 12.49 14.96 3.46
CA TYR A 99 12.06 15.34 2.13
C TYR A 99 11.90 16.85 1.99
N GLN A 100 12.19 17.34 0.80
CA GLN A 100 11.97 18.73 0.40
C GLN A 100 11.34 18.73 -0.98
N LEU A 101 10.28 19.50 -1.10
CA LEU A 101 9.62 19.78 -2.36
C LEU A 101 9.75 21.27 -2.64
N GLU A 102 10.47 21.59 -3.70
CA GLU A 102 10.52 22.93 -4.27
C GLU A 102 9.28 23.22 -5.11
N ASP A 103 9.01 24.50 -5.35
CA ASP A 103 7.88 24.97 -6.15
C ASP A 103 6.49 24.47 -5.66
N PHE A 104 6.37 24.30 -4.33
CA PHE A 104 5.16 23.82 -3.66
C PHE A 104 3.95 24.76 -3.83
N GLU A 105 4.18 26.03 -4.21
CA GLU A 105 3.10 26.98 -4.51
C GLU A 105 2.19 26.52 -5.66
N THR A 106 2.66 25.55 -6.45
CA THR A 106 1.88 24.91 -7.53
C THR A 106 1.01 23.75 -7.05
N CYS A 107 1.07 23.42 -5.75
CA CYS A 107 0.36 22.31 -5.12
C CYS A 107 -0.63 22.80 -4.06
N GLY A 108 -1.86 22.27 -4.13
CA GLY A 108 -2.87 22.45 -3.11
C GLY A 108 -2.85 21.29 -2.11
N PHE A 109 -2.88 21.59 -0.81
CA PHE A 109 -3.15 20.58 0.21
C PHE A 109 -4.54 19.97 0.00
N GLU A 110 -4.61 18.64 -0.06
CA GLU A 110 -5.86 17.92 -0.20
C GLU A 110 -6.28 17.29 1.12
N ALA A 111 -5.41 16.47 1.72
CA ALA A 111 -5.71 15.74 2.95
C ALA A 111 -4.46 15.28 3.69
N PHE A 112 -4.62 15.06 5.00
CA PHE A 112 -3.70 14.27 5.81
C PHE A 112 -4.41 13.02 6.31
N TYR A 113 -3.79 11.85 6.11
CA TYR A 113 -4.25 10.55 6.55
C TYR A 113 -3.43 10.10 7.76
N PRO A 114 -3.89 10.36 9.01
CA PRO A 114 -3.05 10.24 10.19
C PRO A 114 -2.69 8.79 10.54
N GLN A 115 -3.52 7.80 10.22
CA GLN A 115 -3.21 6.39 10.49
C GLN A 115 -2.15 5.88 9.52
N GLU A 116 -2.18 6.38 8.30
CA GLU A 116 -1.26 6.04 7.22
C GLU A 116 0.02 6.87 7.27
N GLN A 117 0.00 7.98 8.02
CA GLN A 117 1.07 8.98 8.05
C GLN A 117 1.36 9.55 6.65
N LEU A 118 0.34 9.78 5.83
CA LEU A 118 0.46 10.29 4.46
C LEU A 118 -0.15 11.69 4.31
N LEU A 119 0.52 12.54 3.56
CA LEU A 119 -0.02 13.80 3.07
C LEU A 119 -0.38 13.66 1.60
N SER A 120 -1.54 14.19 1.21
CA SER A 120 -2.00 14.25 -0.17
C SER A 120 -2.06 15.70 -0.65
N PHE A 121 -1.56 15.92 -1.85
CA PHE A 121 -1.54 17.20 -2.53
C PHE A 121 -2.06 17.03 -3.95
N VAL A 122 -2.76 18.05 -4.45
CA VAL A 122 -3.12 18.17 -5.87
C VAL A 122 -2.24 19.23 -6.49
N CYS A 123 -1.33 18.83 -7.37
CA CYS A 123 -0.42 19.74 -8.05
C CYS A 123 -0.93 20.08 -9.46
N GLY A 124 -0.47 21.19 -10.03
CA GLY A 124 -1.07 21.82 -11.22
C GLY A 124 -1.37 20.94 -12.44
N HIS A 125 -0.65 19.84 -12.66
CA HIS A 125 -0.91 18.90 -13.76
C HIS A 125 -1.86 17.73 -13.42
N GLU A 126 -2.73 17.91 -12.43
CA GLU A 126 -3.74 16.91 -11.98
C GLU A 126 -3.14 15.58 -11.48
N SER A 127 -1.84 15.57 -11.18
CA SER A 127 -1.22 14.43 -10.50
C SER A 127 -1.47 14.58 -9.01
N ASP A 128 -2.34 13.71 -8.48
CA ASP A 128 -2.40 13.44 -7.05
C ASP A 128 -1.02 13.02 -6.59
N TRP A 129 -0.53 13.70 -5.56
CA TRP A 129 0.77 13.43 -5.02
C TRP A 129 0.69 13.13 -3.53
N LEU A 130 0.99 11.88 -3.21
CA LEU A 130 0.95 11.37 -1.86
C LEU A 130 2.38 11.16 -1.36
N VAL A 131 2.69 11.67 -0.18
CA VAL A 131 4.01 11.55 0.44
C VAL A 131 3.93 11.01 1.85
N SER A 132 4.85 10.10 2.16
CA SER A 132 5.03 9.54 3.50
C SER A 132 5.66 10.56 4.44
N THR A 133 4.99 10.87 5.55
CA THR A 133 5.54 11.72 6.62
C THR A 133 6.54 10.97 7.53
N LEU A 134 6.75 9.66 7.28
CA LEU A 134 7.71 8.83 7.98
C LEU A 134 9.03 8.71 7.20
N THR A 135 8.96 8.57 5.88
CA THR A 135 10.13 8.31 5.01
C THR A 135 10.43 9.46 4.06
N GLY A 136 9.43 10.29 3.73
CA GLY A 136 9.56 11.32 2.69
C GLY A 136 9.38 10.80 1.28
N GLU A 137 9.12 9.51 1.11
CA GLU A 137 8.93 8.88 -0.20
C GLU A 137 7.54 9.17 -0.74
N GLU A 138 7.46 9.31 -2.06
CA GLU A 138 6.21 9.32 -2.80
C GLU A 138 5.55 7.95 -2.76
N ILE A 139 4.22 7.95 -2.64
CA ILE A 139 3.39 6.76 -2.50
C ILE A 139 2.36 6.76 -3.64
N GLU A 140 2.44 5.76 -4.52
CA GLU A 140 1.45 5.56 -5.58
C GLU A 140 0.08 5.12 -5.05
N GLU A 141 0.07 4.42 -3.91
CA GLU A 141 -1.14 3.83 -3.34
C GLU A 141 -2.05 4.88 -2.67
N ASN A 142 -3.20 5.18 -3.28
CA ASN A 142 -4.21 6.03 -2.66
C ASN A 142 -4.99 5.28 -1.55
N PRO A 143 -5.01 5.78 -0.29
CA PRO A 143 -5.77 5.19 0.79
C PRO A 143 -7.28 5.03 0.53
N GLN A 144 -7.86 5.86 -0.34
CA GLN A 144 -9.29 5.84 -0.65
C GLN A 144 -9.72 4.62 -1.46
N ASP A 145 -8.81 4.00 -2.21
CA ASP A 145 -9.10 2.86 -3.09
C ASP A 145 -9.01 1.50 -2.39
N ARG A 146 -8.66 1.52 -1.09
CA ARG A 146 -8.40 0.33 -0.28
C ARG A 146 -9.67 -0.42 0.07
N GLU A 147 -9.56 -1.74 0.01
CA GLU A 147 -10.51 -2.66 0.62
C GLU A 147 -9.79 -3.56 1.61
N THR A 148 -10.30 -3.56 2.84
CA THR A 148 -9.74 -4.33 3.94
C THR A 148 -10.49 -5.65 4.10
N SER A 149 -9.80 -6.72 4.49
CA SER A 149 -10.36 -8.01 4.85
C SER A 149 -11.33 -7.90 6.04
N PRO A 150 -12.25 -8.87 6.25
CA PRO A 150 -13.22 -8.84 7.35
C PRO A 150 -12.61 -8.70 8.75
N ASP A 151 -11.44 -9.28 9.00
CA ASP A 151 -10.72 -9.18 10.27
C ASP A 151 -9.82 -7.94 10.39
N GLY A 152 -9.73 -7.12 9.35
CA GLY A 152 -8.91 -5.91 9.37
C GLY A 152 -7.41 -6.15 9.18
N ARG A 153 -6.95 -7.40 8.95
CA ARG A 153 -5.52 -7.73 8.92
C ARG A 153 -4.88 -7.60 7.54
N HIS A 154 -5.66 -7.67 6.47
CA HIS A 154 -5.17 -7.54 5.12
C HIS A 154 -5.91 -6.43 4.39
N ARG A 155 -5.24 -5.76 3.45
CA ARG A 155 -5.90 -4.81 2.56
C ARG A 155 -5.31 -4.87 1.17
N ILE A 156 -6.16 -4.55 0.21
CA ILE A 156 -5.82 -4.50 -1.21
C ILE A 156 -6.23 -3.18 -1.83
N SER A 157 -5.42 -2.70 -2.75
CA SER A 157 -5.70 -1.53 -3.59
C SER A 157 -4.93 -1.68 -4.91
N GLY A 158 -5.24 -0.81 -5.86
CA GLY A 158 -4.57 -0.75 -7.16
C GLY A 158 -4.27 0.69 -7.53
N TYR A 159 -3.28 0.86 -8.39
CA TYR A 159 -2.91 2.11 -9.02
C TYR A 159 -2.86 1.91 -10.54
N TYR A 160 -3.38 2.90 -11.27
CA TYR A 160 -3.22 2.98 -12.71
C TYR A 160 -3.30 4.44 -13.18
N ASN A 161 -2.27 4.92 -13.87
CA ASN A 161 -2.20 6.30 -14.37
C ASN A 161 -2.34 6.41 -15.90
N GLY A 162 -2.72 5.33 -16.59
CA GLY A 162 -2.75 5.27 -18.06
C GLY A 162 -1.52 4.59 -18.68
N GLN A 163 -0.39 4.56 -17.97
CA GLN A 163 0.87 3.98 -18.46
C GLN A 163 1.39 2.86 -17.54
N GLU A 164 1.36 3.11 -16.24
CA GLU A 164 1.88 2.20 -15.21
C GLU A 164 0.73 1.67 -14.38
N SER A 165 0.90 0.44 -13.88
CA SER A 165 -0.05 -0.16 -12.96
C SER A 165 0.69 -0.90 -11.86
N SER A 166 0.20 -0.69 -10.63
CA SER A 166 0.72 -1.33 -9.43
C SER A 166 -0.45 -1.90 -8.64
N ALA A 167 -0.23 -3.01 -7.96
CA ALA A 167 -1.19 -3.55 -7.01
C ALA A 167 -0.53 -3.66 -5.64
N PHE A 168 -1.27 -3.24 -4.63
CA PHE A 168 -0.76 -3.22 -3.27
C PHE A 168 -1.58 -4.22 -2.48
N LEU A 169 -0.89 -5.24 -2.00
CA LEU A 169 -1.39 -6.14 -1.00
C LEU A 169 -0.57 -5.91 0.26
N GLN A 170 -1.25 -5.58 1.35
CA GLN A 170 -0.59 -5.26 2.61
C GLN A 170 -1.21 -6.05 3.75
N SER A 171 -0.37 -6.39 4.72
CA SER A 171 -0.75 -7.02 5.97
C SER A 171 -0.46 -6.07 7.13
N TYR A 172 -1.32 -6.04 8.13
CA TYR A 172 -1.12 -5.28 9.36
C TYR A 172 -0.37 -6.13 10.37
N ASP A 173 0.87 -5.75 10.66
CA ASP A 173 1.75 -6.45 11.61
C ASP A 173 2.51 -5.44 12.47
N GLU A 174 2.70 -5.76 13.75
CA GLU A 174 3.41 -4.93 14.73
C GLU A 174 2.94 -3.46 14.78
N GLY A 175 1.66 -3.21 14.51
CA GLY A 175 1.07 -1.86 14.55
C GLY A 175 1.24 -1.04 13.26
N GLN A 176 1.77 -1.64 12.19
CA GLN A 176 2.01 -0.97 10.91
C GLN A 176 1.54 -1.82 9.73
N TRP A 177 1.18 -1.17 8.63
CA TRP A 177 0.94 -1.85 7.37
C TRP A 177 2.27 -2.14 6.68
N ARG A 178 2.45 -3.38 6.21
CA ARG A 178 3.63 -3.82 5.46
C ARG A 178 3.21 -4.52 4.19
N THR A 179 3.97 -4.33 3.13
CA THR A 179 3.84 -5.13 1.90
C THR A 179 4.69 -6.39 2.08
N PRO A 180 4.09 -7.59 2.22
CA PRO A 180 4.87 -8.82 2.33
C PRO A 180 5.55 -9.16 1.00
N GLU A 181 6.53 -10.05 1.05
CA GLU A 181 6.98 -10.72 -0.18
C GLU A 181 5.89 -11.69 -0.64
N VAL A 182 5.48 -11.58 -1.90
CA VAL A 182 4.32 -12.31 -2.43
C VAL A 182 4.72 -13.20 -3.59
N THR A 183 4.38 -14.50 -3.50
CA THR A 183 4.39 -15.41 -4.65
C THR A 183 2.96 -15.62 -5.13
N ILE A 184 2.72 -15.48 -6.43
CA ILE A 184 1.39 -15.65 -7.03
C ILE A 184 1.47 -16.76 -8.06
N ARG A 185 0.62 -17.78 -7.90
CA ARG A 185 0.61 -18.96 -8.75
C ARG A 185 -0.80 -19.34 -9.17
N LEU A 186 -0.90 -19.94 -10.35
CA LEU A 186 -2.16 -20.55 -10.78
C LEU A 186 -2.51 -21.70 -9.83
N SER A 187 -3.77 -21.80 -9.42
CA SER A 187 -4.23 -22.90 -8.58
C SER A 187 -3.99 -24.24 -9.30
N PRO A 188 -3.49 -25.27 -8.60
CA PRO A 188 -3.14 -26.55 -9.22
C PRO A 188 -4.35 -27.30 -9.80
N THR A 189 -5.57 -26.89 -9.47
CA THR A 189 -6.82 -27.45 -9.99
C THR A 189 -7.25 -26.82 -11.31
N VAL A 190 -6.54 -25.81 -11.82
CA VAL A 190 -6.87 -25.15 -13.09
C VAL A 190 -6.06 -25.77 -14.22
N GLU A 191 -6.74 -26.37 -15.18
CA GLU A 191 -6.15 -26.77 -16.45
C GLU A 191 -6.27 -25.63 -17.46
N LEU A 192 -5.15 -25.03 -17.83
CA LEU A 192 -5.10 -24.07 -18.94
C LEU A 192 -5.17 -24.81 -20.27
N LYS A 193 -5.97 -24.30 -21.19
CA LYS A 193 -5.93 -24.76 -22.58
C LYS A 193 -4.61 -24.31 -23.22
N PRO A 194 -4.05 -25.07 -24.18
CA PRO A 194 -2.79 -24.73 -24.85
C PRO A 194 -2.75 -23.33 -25.47
N GLU A 195 -3.90 -22.80 -25.89
CA GLU A 195 -4.06 -21.46 -26.46
C GLU A 195 -4.14 -20.33 -25.43
N GLN A 196 -4.22 -20.62 -24.13
CA GLN A 196 -4.20 -19.63 -23.07
C GLN A 196 -2.74 -19.41 -22.67
N GLU A 197 -2.18 -18.26 -23.04
CA GLU A 197 -0.90 -17.79 -22.48
C GLU A 197 -0.98 -17.86 -20.95
N PRO A 198 0.05 -18.36 -20.26
CA PRO A 198 0.04 -18.37 -18.80
C PRO A 198 -0.15 -16.94 -18.30
N TYR A 199 -1.09 -16.77 -17.37
CA TYR A 199 -1.31 -15.49 -16.73
C TYR A 199 0.00 -15.01 -16.12
N ARG A 200 0.40 -13.81 -16.50
CA ARG A 200 1.56 -13.13 -15.97
C ARG A 200 1.15 -12.40 -14.70
N GLN A 201 1.90 -12.61 -13.63
CA GLN A 201 1.59 -12.04 -12.32
C GLN A 201 1.44 -10.51 -12.39
N GLU A 202 2.31 -9.84 -13.14
CA GLU A 202 2.29 -8.39 -13.28
C GLU A 202 1.05 -7.88 -14.02
N TRP A 203 0.46 -8.67 -14.90
CA TRP A 203 -0.75 -8.31 -15.65
C TRP A 203 -2.03 -8.67 -14.92
N LEU A 204 -1.96 -9.62 -13.99
CA LEU A 204 -3.14 -10.11 -13.27
C LEU A 204 -3.84 -8.97 -12.53
N PHE A 205 -3.07 -8.11 -11.88
CA PHE A 205 -3.58 -6.94 -11.17
C PHE A 205 -3.42 -5.63 -11.94
N ALA A 206 -2.72 -5.65 -13.07
CA ALA A 206 -2.72 -4.51 -13.96
C ALA A 206 -4.17 -4.22 -14.36
N LEU A 207 -4.65 -3.03 -14.05
CA LEU A 207 -6.06 -2.66 -14.24
C LEU A 207 -7.01 -3.60 -13.49
N MET A 208 -6.77 -3.79 -12.20
CA MET A 208 -7.72 -4.43 -11.30
C MET A 208 -8.99 -3.57 -11.19
N GLY A 209 -10.12 -4.15 -11.59
CA GLY A 209 -11.44 -3.53 -11.49
C GLY A 209 -12.06 -3.75 -10.10
N GLU A 210 -13.38 -3.97 -10.09
CA GLU A 210 -14.10 -4.27 -8.86
C GLU A 210 -13.51 -5.51 -8.18
N LYS A 211 -13.32 -5.41 -6.86
CA LYS A 211 -12.73 -6.44 -6.00
C LYS A 211 -13.61 -6.62 -4.77
N HIS A 212 -13.62 -7.82 -4.22
CA HIS A 212 -14.41 -8.16 -3.05
C HIS A 212 -13.74 -9.24 -2.23
N TRP A 213 -13.54 -8.97 -0.94
CA TRP A 213 -13.21 -10.04 0.00
C TRP A 213 -14.43 -10.95 0.23
N LEU A 214 -14.16 -12.25 0.25
CA LEU A 214 -15.11 -13.31 0.60
C LEU A 214 -14.85 -13.86 2.00
N SER A 215 -13.60 -13.83 2.45
CA SER A 215 -13.13 -14.18 3.80
C SER A 215 -11.83 -13.42 4.09
N ASN A 216 -11.14 -13.73 5.19
CA ASN A 216 -9.89 -13.05 5.56
C ASN A 216 -8.72 -13.34 4.62
N ASP A 217 -8.79 -14.46 3.92
CA ASP A 217 -7.75 -15.05 3.08
C ASP A 217 -8.19 -15.21 1.61
N ARG A 218 -9.42 -14.83 1.27
CA ARG A 218 -9.96 -15.04 -0.08
C ARG A 218 -10.70 -13.81 -0.57
N TRP A 219 -10.46 -13.48 -1.84
CA TRP A 219 -11.13 -12.40 -2.52
C TRP A 219 -11.33 -12.73 -4.00
N ILE A 220 -12.25 -12.02 -4.64
CA ILE A 220 -12.51 -12.09 -6.06
C ILE A 220 -12.33 -10.73 -6.68
N PHE A 221 -11.94 -10.69 -7.95
CA PHE A 221 -11.82 -9.44 -8.70
C PHE A 221 -11.95 -9.66 -10.19
N TYR A 222 -12.19 -8.56 -10.90
CA TYR A 222 -12.13 -8.49 -12.34
C TYR A 222 -10.79 -7.90 -12.79
N SER A 223 -10.12 -8.53 -13.77
CA SER A 223 -8.92 -8.00 -14.41
C SER A 223 -9.27 -7.50 -15.80
N HIS A 224 -9.12 -6.19 -16.04
CA HIS A 224 -9.32 -5.63 -17.37
C HIS A 224 -8.23 -6.07 -18.36
N SER A 225 -7.02 -6.38 -17.87
CA SER A 225 -5.92 -6.87 -18.72
C SER A 225 -6.25 -8.20 -19.40
N TYR A 226 -7.05 -9.04 -18.74
CA TYR A 226 -7.44 -10.36 -19.24
C TYR A 226 -8.90 -10.45 -19.67
N ASP A 227 -9.70 -9.40 -19.45
CA ASP A 227 -11.17 -9.43 -19.62
C ASP A 227 -11.78 -10.65 -18.90
N GLN A 228 -11.36 -10.86 -17.65
CA GLN A 228 -11.59 -12.11 -16.91
C GLN A 228 -11.74 -11.88 -15.41
N TYR A 229 -12.65 -12.64 -14.79
CA TYR A 229 -12.81 -12.68 -13.32
C TYR A 229 -11.91 -13.75 -12.71
N PHE A 230 -11.41 -13.48 -11.50
CA PHE A 230 -10.54 -14.37 -10.75
C PHE A 230 -11.02 -14.57 -9.31
N ASP A 231 -10.82 -15.78 -8.79
CA ASP A 231 -10.89 -16.15 -7.37
C ASP A 231 -9.45 -16.30 -6.86
N MET A 232 -9.11 -15.52 -5.84
CA MET A 232 -7.78 -15.41 -5.27
C MET A 232 -7.79 -15.86 -3.81
N ARG A 233 -6.84 -16.70 -3.42
CA ARG A 233 -6.73 -17.27 -2.08
C ARG A 233 -5.31 -17.21 -1.57
N MET A 234 -5.14 -16.70 -0.36
CA MET A 234 -3.90 -16.82 0.39
C MET A 234 -3.76 -18.28 0.85
N VAL A 235 -2.56 -18.83 0.73
CA VAL A 235 -2.25 -20.21 1.09
C VAL A 235 -1.08 -20.19 2.07
N ASP A 236 -1.26 -20.84 3.22
CA ASP A 236 -0.20 -20.98 4.21
C ASP A 236 0.78 -22.06 3.75
N THR A 237 1.99 -21.64 3.34
CA THR A 237 3.04 -22.57 2.91
C THR A 237 3.87 -23.13 4.05
N GLN A 238 3.59 -22.82 5.32
CA GLN A 238 4.36 -23.36 6.44
C GLN A 238 4.02 -24.82 6.76
N HIS A 239 3.03 -25.43 6.10
CA HIS A 239 2.51 -26.77 6.43
C HIS A 239 2.42 -27.76 5.25
N ASP A 240 2.96 -27.42 4.08
CA ASP A 240 3.07 -28.35 2.94
C ASP A 240 4.48 -28.97 2.80
#